data_AF-A0A817V313-F1
#
_entry.id   AF-A0A817V313-F1
#
_cell.length_a   1.000
_cell.length_b   1.000
_cell.length_c   1.000
_cell.angle_alpha   90.00
_cell.angle_beta   90.00
_cell.angle_gamma   90.00
#
_symmetry.space_group_name_H-M   'P 1'
#
loop_
_entity.id
_entity.type
_entity.pdbx_description
1 polymer ?
#
loop_
_entity_poly.entity_id
_entity_poly.type
_entity_poly.pdbx_seq_one_letter_code
_entity_poly.pdbx_strand_id
1 'polypeptide(L)'
;MYAELFLSLTKTQVQEEFNHIQSVISADLLRPAYYKIVNFHEGFYTLRRQFITSYAVLCTTSQYILGIGDRHQSKYHLSVPELIPIRLIRQLTQLMSPISTASLFHATIIHTMNALRENSDLLLSTMDVFIKEPLME
;
A
#
# COMPACT_ATOMS: atom_id res chain seq x y z
N MET A 1 -10.33 -3.95 -24.64
CA MET A 1 -8.92 -4.38 -24.47
C MET A 1 -8.68 -5.08 -23.13
N TYR A 2 -8.73 -4.43 -21.95
CA TYR A 2 -8.53 -5.16 -20.67
C TYR A 2 -9.68 -6.10 -20.28
N ALA A 3 -10.94 -5.76 -20.60
CA ALA A 3 -12.09 -6.61 -20.29
C ALA A 3 -12.05 -7.98 -21.00
N GLU A 4 -11.58 -8.01 -22.25
CA GLU A 4 -11.39 -9.25 -23.01
C GLU A 4 -10.22 -10.06 -22.46
N LEU A 5 -9.15 -9.39 -22.03
CA LEU A 5 -8.00 -9.99 -21.37
C LEU A 5 -8.40 -10.75 -20.09
N PHE A 6 -9.32 -10.20 -19.29
CA PHE A 6 -9.85 -10.86 -18.08
C PHE A 6 -10.69 -12.10 -18.39
N LEU A 7 -11.35 -12.15 -19.55
CA LEU A 7 -12.19 -13.28 -19.95
C LEU A 7 -11.39 -14.38 -20.65
N SER A 8 -10.30 -14.02 -21.33
CA SER A 8 -9.52 -14.97 -22.14
C SER A 8 -8.36 -15.63 -21.42
N LEU A 9 -7.81 -15.02 -20.37
CA LEU A 9 -6.60 -15.51 -19.70
C LEU A 9 -6.87 -16.30 -18.43
N THR A 10 -6.14 -17.40 -18.26
CA THR A 10 -6.16 -18.21 -17.05
C THR A 10 -5.19 -17.64 -16.01
N LYS A 11 -5.53 -17.76 -14.72
CA LYS A 11 -4.71 -17.30 -13.59
C LYS A 11 -3.24 -17.73 -13.69
N THR A 12 -2.97 -18.96 -14.12
CA THR A 12 -1.62 -19.53 -14.22
C THR A 12 -0.75 -18.79 -15.24
N GLN A 13 -1.29 -18.53 -16.43
CA GLN A 13 -0.58 -17.81 -17.50
C GLN A 13 -0.24 -16.37 -17.09
N VAL A 14 -1.18 -15.69 -16.43
CA VAL A 14 -0.95 -14.34 -15.90
C VAL A 14 0.14 -14.35 -14.83
N GLN A 15 0.16 -15.36 -13.97
CA GLN A 15 1.15 -15.48 -12.91
C GLN A 15 2.56 -15.76 -13.46
N GLU A 16 2.68 -16.55 -14.53
CA GLU A 16 3.95 -16.80 -15.21
C GLU A 16 4.52 -15.55 -15.89
N GLU A 17 3.70 -14.84 -16.67
CA GLU A 17 4.10 -13.57 -17.29
C GLU A 17 4.44 -12.49 -16.26
N PHE A 18 3.66 -12.43 -15.18
CA PHE A 18 3.95 -11.53 -14.07
C PHE A 18 5.30 -11.85 -13.43
N ASN A 19 5.60 -13.12 -13.17
CA ASN A 19 6.89 -13.53 -12.62
C ASN A 19 8.05 -13.24 -13.59
N HIS A 20 7.83 -13.42 -14.89
CA HIS A 20 8.80 -13.10 -15.92
C HIS A 20 9.12 -11.61 -15.95
N ILE A 21 8.11 -10.74 -16.04
CA ILE A 21 8.27 -9.28 -16.00
C ILE A 21 8.91 -8.84 -14.68
N GLN A 22 8.51 -9.45 -13.57
CA GLN A 22 9.14 -9.19 -12.28
C GLN A 22 10.63 -9.54 -12.31
N SER A 23 11.04 -10.67 -12.89
CA SER A 23 12.45 -11.07 -12.91
C SER A 23 13.39 -10.03 -13.58
N VAL A 24 12.87 -9.27 -14.56
CA VAL A 24 13.63 -8.23 -15.27
C VAL A 24 14.03 -7.08 -14.36
N ILE A 25 13.20 -6.77 -13.36
CA ILE A 25 13.45 -5.68 -12.42
C ILE A 25 14.25 -6.23 -11.24
N SER A 26 15.35 -5.59 -10.86
CA SER A 26 16.10 -5.98 -9.66
C SER A 26 15.24 -5.81 -8.41
N ALA A 27 15.21 -6.83 -7.56
CA ALA A 27 14.36 -6.85 -6.38
C ALA A 27 14.86 -5.88 -5.28
N ASP A 28 16.13 -5.49 -5.34
CA ASP A 28 16.84 -4.81 -4.26
C ASP A 28 16.97 -3.29 -4.42
N LEU A 29 16.31 -2.67 -5.41
CA LEU A 29 16.52 -1.26 -5.79
C LEU A 29 16.43 -0.25 -4.63
N LEU A 30 15.59 -0.51 -3.62
CA LEU A 30 15.46 0.37 -2.46
C LEU A 30 16.64 0.28 -1.49
N ARG A 31 17.31 -0.87 -1.37
CA ARG A 31 18.42 -1.02 -0.40
C ARG A 31 19.63 -0.13 -0.75
N PRO A 32 20.14 -0.12 -1.99
CA PRO A 32 21.22 0.79 -2.40
C PRO A 32 20.84 2.26 -2.24
N ALA A 33 19.58 2.63 -2.51
CA ALA A 33 19.12 4.00 -2.31
C ALA A 33 19.23 4.42 -0.84
N TYR A 34 18.83 3.55 0.09
CA TYR A 34 18.97 3.81 1.53
C TYR A 34 20.44 3.86 1.95
N TYR A 35 21.28 2.96 1.45
CA TYR A 35 22.73 2.99 1.72
C TYR A 35 23.42 4.24 1.16
N LYS A 36 22.89 4.85 0.10
CA LYS A 36 23.41 6.11 -0.44
C LYS A 36 23.04 7.32 0.43
N ILE A 37 21.89 7.26 1.11
CA ILE A 37 21.39 8.34 1.97
C ILE A 37 22.03 8.27 3.36
N VAL A 38 22.30 7.07 3.85
CA VAL A 38 22.73 6.85 5.23
C VAL A 38 24.22 6.58 5.32
N ASN A 39 24.94 7.40 6.09
CA ASN A 39 26.39 7.25 6.30
C ASN A 39 26.79 6.19 7.36
N PHE A 40 25.82 5.62 8.09
CA PHE A 40 26.02 4.69 9.20
C PHE A 40 25.05 3.49 9.12
N HIS A 41 25.51 2.29 9.49
CA HIS A 41 24.67 1.08 9.46
C HIS A 41 23.43 1.15 10.36
N GLU A 42 23.52 1.77 11.55
CA GLU A 42 22.38 1.95 12.47
C GLU A 42 21.27 2.84 11.89
N GLY A 43 21.65 3.83 11.08
CA GLY A 43 20.70 4.71 10.41
C GLY A 43 19.86 3.97 9.38
N PHE A 44 20.40 2.92 8.74
CA PHE A 44 19.66 2.10 7.79
C PHE A 44 18.52 1.36 8.50
N TYR A 45 18.79 0.76 9.67
CA TYR A 45 17.77 0.06 10.46
C TYR A 45 16.67 1.01 10.95
N THR A 46 17.05 2.20 11.41
CA THR A 46 16.12 3.21 11.92
C THR A 46 15.23 3.76 10.80
N LEU A 47 15.83 4.17 9.68
CA LEU A 47 15.11 4.72 8.53
C LEU A 47 14.16 3.66 7.94
N ARG A 48 14.62 2.42 7.82
CA ARG A 48 13.79 1.30 7.38
C ARG A 48 12.59 1.09 8.31
N ARG A 49 12.80 1.11 9.63
CA ARG A 49 11.72 0.96 10.62
C ARG A 49 10.67 2.07 10.48
N GLN A 50 11.12 3.32 10.42
CA GLN A 50 10.23 4.49 10.28
C GLN A 50 9.43 4.44 8.96
N PHE A 51 10.09 4.07 7.86
CA PHE A 51 9.44 3.90 6.58
C PHE A 51 8.34 2.83 6.65
N ILE A 52 8.62 1.66 7.21
CA ILE A 52 7.63 0.57 7.34
C ILE A 52 6.45 0.99 8.22
N THR A 53 6.72 1.64 9.36
CA THR A 53 5.67 2.11 10.28
C THR A 53 4.79 3.18 9.62
N SER A 54 5.39 4.20 9.00
CA SER A 54 4.64 5.25 8.30
C SER A 54 3.81 4.70 7.14
N TYR A 55 4.37 3.74 6.37
CA TYR A 55 3.68 3.08 5.29
C TYR A 55 2.50 2.24 5.78
N ALA A 56 2.68 1.48 6.86
CA ALA A 56 1.61 0.70 7.49
C ALA A 56 0.44 1.59 7.94
N VAL A 57 0.76 2.71 8.60
CA VAL A 57 -0.25 3.67 9.07
C VAL A 57 -1.00 4.28 7.89
N LEU A 58 -0.28 4.75 6.85
CA LEU A 58 -0.88 5.33 5.66
C LEU A 58 -1.82 4.34 4.96
N CYS A 59 -1.37 3.11 4.72
CA CYS A 59 -2.20 2.07 4.12
C CYS A 59 -3.48 1.80 4.93
N THR A 60 -3.35 1.81 6.26
CA THR A 60 -4.49 1.57 7.16
C THR A 60 -5.47 2.74 7.15
N THR A 61 -4.99 3.98 7.18
CA THR A 61 -5.86 5.17 7.29
C THR A 61 -6.42 5.61 5.94
N SER A 62 -5.61 5.70 4.88
CA SER A 62 -6.06 6.23 3.59
C SER A 62 -6.79 5.20 2.73
N GLN A 63 -6.27 3.98 2.64
CA GLN A 63 -6.80 2.96 1.73
C GLN A 63 -7.97 2.20 2.34
N TYR A 64 -7.86 1.80 3.62
CA TYR A 64 -8.91 1.01 4.27
C TYR A 64 -10.07 1.88 4.79
N ILE A 65 -9.78 2.97 5.50
CA ILE A 65 -10.81 3.80 6.15
C ILE A 65 -11.44 4.80 5.20
N LEU A 66 -10.65 5.71 4.61
CA LEU A 66 -11.22 6.70 3.70
C LEU A 66 -11.62 6.09 2.35
N GLY A 67 -11.13 4.89 2.02
CA GLY A 67 -11.34 4.33 0.69
C GLY A 67 -10.75 5.20 -0.41
N ILE A 68 -9.68 5.97 -0.10
CA ILE A 68 -8.85 6.69 -1.08
C ILE A 68 -8.05 5.63 -1.83
N GLY A 69 -8.76 4.99 -2.72
CA GLY A 69 -8.41 3.90 -3.60
C GLY A 69 -9.59 3.79 -4.55
N ASP A 70 -9.86 4.89 -5.26
CA ASP A 70 -10.78 4.95 -6.40
C ASP A 70 -12.25 4.50 -6.13
N ARG A 71 -12.74 4.62 -4.88
CA ARG A 71 -14.11 4.20 -4.50
C ARG A 71 -15.14 5.34 -4.41
N HIS A 72 -14.78 6.58 -4.73
CA HIS A 72 -15.75 7.65 -4.92
C HIS A 72 -15.57 8.30 -6.30
N GLN A 73 -16.41 7.80 -7.21
CA GLN A 73 -16.94 8.39 -8.44
C GLN A 73 -16.05 9.36 -9.26
N SER A 74 -15.81 8.92 -10.50
CA SER A 74 -15.81 9.76 -11.70
C SER A 74 -14.91 10.99 -11.69
N LYS A 75 -13.68 10.86 -12.23
CA LYS A 75 -13.17 11.82 -13.23
C LYS A 75 -11.88 11.43 -13.96
N TYR A 76 -11.36 10.21 -13.81
CA TYR A 76 -10.26 9.73 -14.66
C TYR A 76 -10.45 8.25 -14.98
N HIS A 77 -10.65 7.94 -16.25
CA HIS A 77 -10.90 6.63 -16.82
C HIS A 77 -9.79 5.60 -16.49
N LEU A 78 -9.90 4.90 -15.37
CA LEU A 78 -9.20 3.63 -15.16
C LEU A 78 -10.15 2.51 -15.56
N SER A 79 -9.99 1.98 -16.77
CA SER A 79 -10.80 0.86 -17.31
C SER A 79 -10.60 -0.47 -16.55
N VAL A 80 -9.74 -0.49 -15.52
CA VAL A 80 -9.46 -1.67 -14.68
C VAL A 80 -9.49 -1.22 -13.22
N PRO A 81 -10.38 -1.78 -12.38
CA PRO A 81 -10.46 -1.42 -10.96
C PRO A 81 -9.19 -1.86 -10.22
N GLU A 82 -8.73 -1.06 -9.27
CA GLU A 82 -7.65 -1.44 -8.36
C GLU A 82 -8.17 -2.51 -7.39
N LEU A 83 -7.74 -3.76 -7.58
CA LEU A 83 -8.22 -4.92 -6.82
C LEU A 83 -7.52 -5.10 -5.46
N ILE A 84 -6.44 -4.37 -5.20
CA ILE A 84 -5.58 -4.59 -4.03
C ILE A 84 -5.64 -3.34 -3.13
N PRO A 85 -6.13 -3.46 -1.89
CA PRO A 85 -6.26 -2.31 -0.99
C PRO A 85 -4.92 -1.83 -0.43
N ILE A 86 -3.87 -2.67 -0.43
CA ILE A 86 -2.54 -2.34 0.11
C ILE A 86 -1.48 -2.70 -0.92
N ARG A 87 -0.70 -1.72 -1.37
CA ARG A 87 0.31 -1.92 -2.41
C ARG A 87 1.59 -2.55 -1.85
N LEU A 88 1.58 -3.84 -1.57
CA LEU A 88 2.79 -4.54 -1.12
C LEU A 88 3.63 -4.99 -2.33
N ILE A 89 4.55 -4.14 -2.79
CA ILE A 89 5.43 -4.45 -3.94
C ILE A 89 6.60 -5.30 -3.48
N ARG A 90 7.09 -6.19 -4.35
CA ARG A 90 8.30 -6.99 -4.13
C ARG A 90 9.48 -6.18 -3.57
N GLN A 91 9.70 -4.94 -4.02
CA GLN A 91 10.75 -4.07 -3.49
C GLN A 91 10.59 -3.73 -2.00
N LEU A 92 9.35 -3.54 -1.53
CA LEU A 92 9.05 -3.31 -0.11
C LEU A 92 9.33 -4.59 0.68
N THR A 93 8.89 -5.74 0.18
CA THR A 93 9.17 -7.05 0.80
C THR A 93 10.67 -7.34 0.85
N GLN A 94 11.42 -6.94 -0.17
CA GLN A 94 12.87 -7.06 -0.20
C GLN A 94 13.57 -6.09 0.74
N LEU A 95 13.08 -4.87 0.91
CA LEU A 95 13.59 -3.95 1.93
C LEU A 95 13.38 -4.50 3.34
N MET A 96 12.28 -5.25 3.55
CA MET A 96 11.96 -5.90 4.82
C MET A 96 12.88 -7.10 5.14
N SER A 97 13.29 -7.87 4.13
CA SER A 97 14.20 -9.03 4.29
C SER A 97 15.62 -8.65 4.76
N PRO A 98 16.33 -9.48 5.57
CA PRO A 98 15.95 -10.78 6.13
C PRO A 98 15.25 -10.69 7.51
N ILE A 99 15.27 -9.52 8.14
CA ILE A 99 14.71 -9.33 9.48
C ILE A 99 13.18 -9.28 9.40
N SER A 100 12.49 -9.87 10.38
CA SER A 100 11.03 -10.08 10.45
C SER A 100 10.18 -8.79 10.54
N THR A 101 10.57 -7.69 9.91
CA THR A 101 9.83 -6.42 9.88
C THR A 101 8.43 -6.52 9.25
N ALA A 102 8.09 -7.64 8.62
CA ALA A 102 6.70 -8.02 8.33
C ALA A 102 5.84 -8.12 9.61
N SER A 103 6.40 -8.60 10.72
CA SER A 103 5.75 -8.62 12.03
C SER A 103 5.53 -7.20 12.57
N LEU A 104 6.48 -6.29 12.35
CA LEU A 104 6.32 -4.87 12.69
C LEU A 104 5.22 -4.22 11.86
N PHE A 105 5.18 -4.49 10.56
CA PHE A 105 4.13 -4.00 9.66
C PHE A 105 2.75 -4.48 10.13
N HIS A 106 2.60 -5.78 10.38
CA HIS A 106 1.36 -6.38 10.85
C HIS A 106 0.93 -5.85 12.22
N ALA A 107 1.86 -5.77 13.18
CA ALA A 107 1.59 -5.19 14.50
C ALA A 107 1.15 -3.74 14.37
N THR A 108 1.84 -2.92 13.56
CA THR A 108 1.48 -1.51 13.36
C THR A 108 0.07 -1.37 12.79
N ILE A 109 -0.30 -2.19 11.81
CA ILE A 109 -1.66 -2.21 11.26
C ILE A 109 -2.69 -2.55 12.34
N ILE A 110 -2.47 -3.61 13.13
CA ILE A 110 -3.41 -4.01 14.18
C ILE A 110 -3.61 -2.88 15.21
N HIS A 111 -2.51 -2.31 15.71
CA HIS A 111 -2.59 -1.23 16.71
C HIS A 111 -3.30 0.01 16.13
N THR A 112 -2.99 0.37 14.90
CA THR A 112 -3.61 1.50 14.20
C THR A 112 -5.11 1.24 13.98
N MET A 113 -5.48 0.05 13.51
CA MET A 113 -6.86 -0.37 13.31
C MET A 113 -7.67 -0.38 14.61
N ASN A 114 -7.09 -0.88 15.70
CA ASN A 114 -7.77 -0.90 17.00
C ASN A 114 -8.01 0.53 17.50
N ALA A 115 -6.98 1.39 17.47
CA ALA A 115 -7.10 2.79 17.87
C ALA A 115 -8.14 3.56 17.03
N LEU A 116 -8.23 3.26 15.73
CA LEU A 116 -9.22 3.86 14.84
C LEU A 116 -10.64 3.34 15.09
N ARG A 117 -10.81 2.07 15.46
CA ARG A 117 -12.13 1.52 15.86
C ARG A 117 -12.60 2.11 17.19
N GLU A 118 -11.71 2.26 18.15
CA GLU A 118 -12.00 2.86 19.47
C GLU A 118 -12.51 4.30 19.35
N ASN A 119 -12.02 5.05 18.36
CA ASN A 119 -12.41 6.45 18.12
C ASN A 119 -13.24 6.63 16.84
N SER A 120 -13.98 5.58 16.45
CA SER A 120 -14.74 5.56 15.18
C SER A 120 -15.85 6.63 15.11
N ASP A 121 -16.41 7.04 16.25
CA ASP A 121 -17.45 8.07 16.30
C ASP A 121 -16.96 9.44 15.81
N LEU A 122 -15.74 9.84 16.20
CA LEU A 122 -15.13 11.10 15.76
C LEU A 122 -14.82 11.07 14.25
N LEU A 123 -14.33 9.93 13.77
CA LEU A 123 -14.02 9.70 12.37
C LEU A 123 -15.28 9.72 11.50
N LEU A 124 -16.36 9.06 11.91
CA LEU A 124 -17.64 9.09 11.21
C LEU A 124 -18.24 10.50 11.21
N SER A 125 -18.14 11.22 12.33
CA SER A 125 -18.64 12.61 12.43
C SER A 125 -17.88 13.55 11.48
N THR A 126 -16.56 13.40 11.37
CA THR A 126 -15.76 14.20 10.44
C THR A 126 -16.01 13.81 8.99
N MET A 127 -16.11 12.51 8.67
CA MET A 127 -16.46 12.04 7.32
C MET A 127 -17.86 12.52 6.88
N ASP A 128 -18.84 12.55 7.79
CA ASP A 128 -20.19 13.04 7.51
C ASP A 128 -20.21 14.53 7.15
N VAL A 129 -19.34 15.33 7.78
CA VAL A 129 -19.14 16.74 7.39
C VAL A 129 -18.57 16.82 5.98
N PHE A 130 -17.54 16.04 5.64
CA PHE A 130 -16.93 16.04 4.31
C PHE A 130 -17.88 15.56 3.20
N ILE A 131 -18.74 14.57 3.46
CA ILE A 131 -19.74 14.08 2.50
C ILE A 131 -20.83 15.14 2.26
N LYS A 132 -21.19 15.91 3.29
CA LYS A 132 -22.23 16.95 3.21
C LYS A 132 -21.70 18.29 2.72
N GLU A 133 -20.39 18.47 2.61
CA GLU A 133 -19.80 19.72 2.14
C GLU A 133 -19.92 19.81 0.60
N PRO A 134 -20.65 20.81 0.06
CA PRO A 134 -20.98 20.89 -1.37
C PRO A 134 -19.82 21.37 -2.26
N LEU A 135 -18.56 21.31 -1.78
CA LEU A 135 -17.39 21.74 -2.53
C LEU A 135 -16.96 20.75 -3.64
N MET A 136 -17.71 19.65 -3.80
CA MET A 136 -17.49 18.59 -4.79
C MET A 136 -18.60 18.53 -5.85
N GLU A 137 -19.25 19.67 -6.16
CA GLU A 137 -19.96 19.89 -7.44
C GLU A 137 -19.18 20.84 -8.35
#